data_AF-A0A2S2R2C0-F1
#
_entry.id   AF-A0A2S2R2C0-F1
#
_cell.length_a   1.000
_cell.length_b   1.000
_cell.length_c   1.000
_cell.angle_alpha   90.00
_cell.angle_beta   90.00
_cell.angle_gamma   90.00
#
_symmetry.space_group_name_H-M   'P 1'
#
loop_
_entity.id
_entity.type
_entity.pdbx_description
1 polymer ?
#
loop_
_entity_poly.entity_id
_entity_poly.type
_entity_poly.pdbx_seq_one_letter_code
_entity_poly.pdbx_strand_id
1 'polypeptide(L)'
;MPLFKSRLLSINSKITLYKVVVKPVALYACSTWATTKSDEGKLGFFERIILRKIFGPKRNNDGEYVVRGNRELYDLYKEPTIVGSLKGNEDKLGRTCMEVRGNDR
;
A
#
# COMPACT_ATOMS: atom_id res chain seq x y z
N MET A 1 -9.52 11.20 3.95
CA MET A 1 -9.23 10.56 5.25
C MET A 1 -8.56 11.55 6.21
N PRO A 2 -9.35 12.31 6.98
CA PRO A 2 -8.83 13.30 7.95
C PRO A 2 -8.02 12.66 9.09
N LEU A 3 -8.29 11.39 9.42
CA LEU A 3 -7.59 10.62 10.46
C LEU A 3 -6.07 10.60 10.28
N PHE A 4 -5.57 10.35 9.05
CA PHE A 4 -4.13 10.30 8.78
C PHE A 4 -3.45 11.67 8.79
N LYS A 5 -4.21 12.76 8.63
CA LYS A 5 -3.71 14.15 8.71
C LYS A 5 -3.64 14.68 10.15
N SER A 6 -4.44 14.13 11.06
CA SER A 6 -4.50 14.59 12.45
C SER A 6 -3.15 14.46 13.16
N ARG A 7 -2.78 15.43 14.01
CA ARG A 7 -1.58 15.34 14.88
C ARG A 7 -1.87 14.65 16.22
N LEU A 8 -3.12 14.31 16.48
CA LEU A 8 -3.58 13.70 17.73
C LEU A 8 -3.14 12.24 17.88
N LEU A 9 -2.96 11.55 16.75
CA LEU A 9 -2.57 10.14 16.72
C LEU A 9 -1.07 9.99 16.47
N SER A 10 -0.44 9.10 17.23
CA SER A 10 0.95 8.71 16.98
C SER A 10 1.09 8.05 15.60
N ILE A 11 2.31 8.09 15.05
CA ILE A 11 2.63 7.44 13.77
C ILE A 11 2.32 5.94 13.85
N ASN A 12 2.68 5.28 14.96
CA ASN A 12 2.43 3.85 15.16
C ASN A 12 0.94 3.52 15.15
N SER A 13 0.09 4.32 15.82
CA SER A 13 -1.36 4.13 15.81
C SER A 13 -1.95 4.26 14.41
N LYS A 14 -1.47 5.23 13.62
CA LYS A 14 -1.89 5.39 12.22
C LYS A 14 -1.46 4.22 11.34
N ILE A 15 -0.26 3.68 11.57
CA ILE A 15 0.23 2.48 10.87
C ILE A 15 -0.67 1.28 11.20
N THR A 16 -0.99 1.07 12.47
CA THR A 16 -1.88 -0.03 12.89
C THR A 16 -3.26 0.11 12.25
N LEU A 17 -3.85 1.32 12.24
CA LEU A 17 -5.12 1.57 11.56
C LEU A 17 -5.05 1.28 10.06
N TYR A 18 -3.96 1.66 9.40
CA TYR A 18 -3.74 1.33 7.99
C TYR A 18 -3.73 -0.19 7.78
N LYS A 19 -2.99 -0.92 8.62
CA LYS A 19 -2.87 -2.39 8.54
C LYS A 19 -4.18 -3.12 8.80
N VAL A 20 -4.99 -2.66 9.76
CA VAL A 20 -6.21 -3.35 10.20
C VAL A 20 -7.43 -2.98 9.37
N VAL A 21 -7.48 -1.77 8.80
CA VAL A 21 -8.67 -1.28 8.08
C VAL A 21 -8.39 -1.17 6.58
N VAL A 22 -7.40 -0.39 6.18
CA VAL A 22 -7.19 -0.04 4.77
C VAL A 22 -6.63 -1.21 3.98
N LYS A 23 -5.61 -1.88 4.51
CA LYS A 23 -4.93 -3.01 3.87
C LYS A 23 -5.87 -4.18 3.57
N PRO A 24 -6.68 -4.71 4.51
CA PRO A 24 -7.60 -5.81 4.22
C PRO A 24 -8.73 -5.41 3.28
N VAL A 25 -9.24 -4.16 3.35
CA VAL A 25 -10.25 -3.69 2.39
C VAL A 25 -9.69 -3.64 0.97
N ALA A 26 -8.47 -3.14 0.80
CA ALA A 26 -7.79 -3.13 -0.49
C ALA A 26 -7.54 -4.57 -0.99
N LEU A 27 -7.04 -5.46 -0.14
CA LEU A 27 -6.82 -6.86 -0.48
C LEU A 27 -8.11 -7.57 -0.86
N TYR A 28 -9.19 -7.37 -0.11
CA TYR A 28 -10.49 -7.97 -0.40
C TYR A 28 -11.03 -7.50 -1.75
N ALA A 29 -10.97 -6.19 -2.03
CA ALA A 29 -11.37 -5.63 -3.31
C ALA A 29 -10.55 -6.26 -4.45
N CYS A 30 -9.23 -6.37 -4.31
CA CYS A 30 -8.37 -6.99 -5.31
C CYS A 30 -8.58 -8.51 -5.46
N SER A 31 -8.95 -9.21 -4.39
CA SER A 31 -9.27 -10.65 -4.47
C SER A 31 -10.62 -10.92 -5.13
N THR A 32 -11.57 -9.99 -5.00
CA THR A 32 -12.94 -10.15 -5.51
C THR A 32 -13.05 -9.65 -6.95
N TRP A 33 -12.25 -8.66 -7.34
CA TRP A 33 -12.29 -8.04 -8.66
C TRP A 33 -11.13 -8.53 -9.50
N ALA A 34 -11.34 -8.71 -10.81
CA ALA A 34 -10.29 -9.04 -11.78
C ALA A 34 -9.23 -7.91 -11.82
N THR A 35 -8.21 -7.97 -10.96
CA THR A 35 -7.11 -7.01 -10.97
C THR A 35 -6.16 -7.30 -12.11
N THR A 36 -5.92 -6.30 -12.96
CA THR A 36 -4.90 -6.38 -13.99
C THR A 36 -3.55 -5.93 -13.42
N LYS A 37 -2.44 -6.28 -14.09
CA LYS A 37 -1.09 -5.78 -13.72
C LYS A 37 -1.00 -4.25 -13.65
N SER A 38 -1.83 -3.55 -14.43
CA SER A 38 -1.95 -2.09 -14.39
C SER A 38 -2.55 -1.59 -13.07
N ASP A 39 -3.47 -2.35 -12.48
CA ASP A 39 -4.11 -1.99 -11.21
C ASP A 39 -3.21 -2.29 -10.02
N GLU A 40 -2.37 -3.32 -10.08
CA GLU A 40 -1.30 -3.56 -9.09
C GLU A 40 -0.36 -2.35 -8.99
N GLY A 41 0.04 -1.77 -10.13
CA GLY A 41 0.86 -0.56 -10.17
C GLY A 41 0.19 0.64 -9.48
N LYS A 42 -1.12 0.84 -9.71
CA LYS A 42 -1.91 1.87 -9.04
C LYS A 42 -2.03 1.61 -7.53
N LEU A 43 -2.16 0.35 -7.13
CA LEU A 43 -2.25 -0.06 -5.73
C LEU A 43 -0.95 0.24 -4.97
N GLY A 44 0.20 -0.05 -5.60
CA GLY A 44 1.50 0.32 -5.06
C GLY A 44 1.69 1.83 -4.94
N PHE A 45 1.20 2.61 -5.91
CA PHE A 45 1.21 4.07 -5.81
C PHE A 45 0.32 4.58 -4.67
N PHE A 46 -0.89 4.03 -4.55
CA PHE A 46 -1.84 4.35 -3.50
C PHE A 46 -1.25 4.12 -2.10
N GLU A 47 -0.66 2.94 -1.87
CA GLU A 47 0.01 2.61 -0.62
C GLU A 47 1.13 3.61 -0.29
N ARG A 48 1.99 3.93 -1.26
CA ARG A 48 3.08 4.90 -1.08
C ARG A 48 2.58 6.29 -0.72
N ILE A 49 1.46 6.75 -1.29
CA ILE A 49 0.86 8.04 -0.95
C ILE A 49 0.34 8.05 0.50
N ILE A 50 -0.27 6.95 0.96
CA ILE A 50 -0.77 6.83 2.33
C ILE A 50 0.39 6.76 3.32
N LEU A 51 1.38 5.89 3.08
CA LEU A 51 2.53 5.75 3.98
C LEU A 51 3.28 7.07 4.13
N ARG A 52 3.48 7.84 3.06
CA ARG A 52 4.09 9.19 3.16
C ARG A 52 3.28 10.17 3.99
N LYS A 53 1.94 10.09 3.95
CA LYS A 53 1.09 10.91 4.82
C LYS A 53 1.19 10.51 6.28
N ILE A 54 1.42 9.22 6.57
CA ILE A 54 1.56 8.69 7.93
C ILE A 54 2.93 9.05 8.53
N PHE A 55 4.02 8.77 7.82
CA PHE A 55 5.38 9.03 8.30
C PHE A 55 5.77 10.50 8.22
N GLY A 56 5.17 11.26 7.31
CA GLY A 56 5.49 12.66 7.10
C GLY A 56 6.89 12.91 6.49
N PRO A 57 7.31 14.18 6.42
CA PRO A 57 8.61 14.56 5.90
C PRO A 57 9.75 14.16 6.85
N LYS A 58 10.94 13.92 6.29
CA LYS A 58 12.19 13.71 7.03
C LYS A 58 12.87 15.06 7.27
N ARG A 59 13.54 15.22 8.41
CA ARG A 59 14.49 16.33 8.61
C ARG A 59 15.87 15.89 8.14
N ASN A 60 16.46 16.62 7.20
CA ASN A 60 17.83 16.40 6.75
C ASN A 60 18.84 16.98 7.76
N ASN A 61 20.12 16.65 7.57
CA ASN A 61 21.22 17.17 8.39
C ASN A 61 21.30 18.70 8.32
N ASP A 62 20.89 19.29 7.19
CA ASP A 62 20.84 20.73 6.95
C ASP A 62 19.60 21.42 7.58
N GLY A 63 18.75 20.67 8.32
CA GLY A 63 17.56 21.20 8.98
C GLY A 63 16.32 21.31 8.09
N GLU A 64 16.44 21.07 6.79
CA GLU A 64 15.31 21.12 5.85
C GLU A 64 14.41 19.89 5.91
N TYR A 65 13.12 20.09 5.59
CA TYR A 65 12.13 19.02 5.52
C TYR A 65 12.02 18.48 4.09
N VAL A 66 12.44 17.23 3.90
CA VAL A 66 12.46 16.57 2.58
C VAL A 66 11.46 15.42 2.53
N VAL A 67 10.84 15.23 1.36
CA VAL A 67 9.95 14.10 1.09
C VAL A 67 10.76 12.80 1.10
N ARG A 68 10.27 11.80 1.84
CA ARG A 68 10.90 10.47 1.93
C ARG A 68 10.96 9.77 0.57
N GLY A 69 12.13 9.22 0.23
CA GLY A 69 12.34 8.37 -0.94
C GLY A 69 11.62 7.02 -0.81
N ASN A 70 11.48 6.28 -1.92
CA ASN A 70 10.81 4.97 -1.91
C ASN A 70 11.54 3.94 -1.03
N ARG A 71 12.88 3.90 -1.08
CA ARG A 71 13.70 2.94 -0.31
C ARG A 71 13.53 3.14 1.19
N GLU A 72 13.76 4.37 1.66
CA GLU A 72 13.57 4.72 3.07
C GLU A 72 12.15 4.45 3.56
N LEU A 73 11.15 4.66 2.71
CA LEU A 73 9.75 4.39 3.05
C LEU A 73 9.50 2.90 3.30
N TYR A 74 10.09 2.03 2.48
CA TYR A 74 9.99 0.58 2.66
C TYR A 74 10.77 0.11 3.89
N ASP A 75 11.95 0.68 4.15
CA ASP A 75 12.76 0.37 5.35
C ASP A 75 12.06 0.75 6.66
N LEU A 76 11.24 1.82 6.63
CA LEU A 76 10.41 2.21 7.77
C LEU A 76 9.19 1.30 7.95
N TYR A 77 8.57 0.86 6.85
CA TYR A 77 7.36 0.03 6.91
C TYR A 77 7.67 -1.43 7.28
N LYS A 78 8.79 -1.99 6.81
CA LYS A 78 9.31 -3.35 7.11
C LYS A 78 8.35 -4.51 6.82
N GLU A 79 7.27 -4.26 6.09
CA GLU A 79 6.23 -5.24 5.78
C GLU A 79 6.01 -5.34 4.27
N PRO A 80 5.45 -6.47 3.79
CA PRO A 80 5.12 -6.61 2.38
C PRO A 80 4.05 -5.59 1.99
N THR A 81 4.30 -4.89 0.89
CA THR A 81 3.34 -4.05 0.13
C THR A 81 2.04 -4.82 -0.11
N ILE A 82 0.92 -4.12 -0.32
CA ILE A 82 -0.37 -4.75 -0.65
C ILE A 82 -0.22 -5.71 -1.84
N VAL A 83 0.51 -5.30 -2.88
CA VAL A 83 0.80 -6.14 -4.06
C VAL A 83 1.63 -7.37 -3.70
N GLY A 84 2.64 -7.21 -2.82
CA GLY A 84 3.44 -8.34 -2.34
C GLY A 84 2.61 -9.33 -1.52
N SER A 85 1.63 -8.82 -0.76
CA SER A 85 0.67 -9.66 -0.02
C SER A 85 -0.32 -10.34 -0.96
N LEU A 86 -0.75 -9.70 -2.04
CA LEU A 86 -1.59 -10.31 -3.09
C LEU A 86 -0.87 -11.49 -3.73
N LYS A 87 0.37 -11.27 -4.20
CA LYS A 87 1.20 -12.30 -4.85
C LYS A 87 1.44 -13.50 -3.94
N GLY A 88 1.81 -13.26 -2.68
CA GLY A 88 2.01 -14.33 -1.71
C GLY A 88 0.73 -15.11 -1.34
N ASN A 89 -0.46 -14.53 -1.54
CA ASN A 89 -1.73 -15.24 -1.37
C ASN A 89 -2.09 -16.06 -2.62
N GLU A 90 -1.80 -15.57 -3.82
CA GLU A 90 -1.97 -16.31 -5.08
C GLU A 90 -1.14 -17.61 -5.06
N ASP A 91 0.11 -17.51 -4.61
CA ASP A 91 1.03 -18.66 -4.53
C ASP A 91 0.57 -19.70 -3.49
N LYS A 92 -0.11 -19.26 -2.42
CA LYS A 92 -0.62 -20.15 -1.34
C LYS A 92 -1.96 -20.80 -1.65
N LEU A 93 -2.83 -20.13 -2.43
CA LEU A 93 -4.14 -20.65 -2.81
C LEU A 93 -4.12 -21.46 -4.11
N GLY A 94 -2.95 -21.61 -4.77
CA GLY A 94 -2.81 -22.42 -5.99
C GLY A 94 -3.71 -21.95 -7.13
N ARG A 95 -4.07 -20.65 -7.17
CA ARG A 95 -4.90 -20.07 -8.25
C ARG A 95 -4.02 -19.32 -9.24
N THR A 96 -3.50 -20.01 -10.24
CA THR A 96 -3.28 -19.39 -11.54
C THR A 96 -4.64 -19.30 -12.23
N CYS A 97 -5.22 -18.11 -12.33
CA CYS A 97 -6.21 -17.78 -13.37
C CYS A 97 -6.57 -16.29 -13.30
N MET A 98 -6.12 -15.51 -14.29
CA MET A 98 -7.02 -14.76 -15.16
C MET A 98 -6.33 -14.50 -16.50
N GLU A 99 -6.29 -15.55 -17.32
CA GLU A 99 -6.45 -15.41 -18.76
C GLU A 99 -7.95 -15.54 -19.04
N VAL A 100 -8.72 -14.48 -18.80
CA VAL A 100 -10.10 -14.35 -19.30
C VAL A 100 -10.42 -12.87 -19.43
N ARG A 101 -10.02 -12.32 -20.58
CA ARG A 101 -10.80 -11.33 -21.33
C ARG A 101 -10.16 -11.11 -22.70
N GLY A 102 -10.64 -11.87 -23.67
CA GLY A 102 -10.21 -11.79 -25.05
C GLY A 102 -11.25 -12.35 -26.01
N ASN A 103 -12.54 -12.05 -25.81
CA ASN A 103 -13.48 -11.97 -26.92
C ASN A 103 -14.72 -11.17 -26.52
N ASP A 104 -14.71 -9.88 -26.85
CA ASP A 104 -15.90 -9.09 -27.15
C ASP A 104 -15.43 -7.83 -27.86
N ARG A 105 -15.27 -7.97 -29.17
CA ARG A 105 -15.34 -6.88 -30.14
C ARG A 105 -15.84 -7.43 -31.46
#